data_AF-A0A5B8LFS9-F1
#
_entry.id   AF-A0A5B8LFS9-F1
#
_cell.length_a   1.000
_cell.length_b   1.000
_cell.length_c   1.000
_cell.angle_alpha   90.00
_cell.angle_beta   90.00
_cell.angle_gamma   90.00
#
_symmetry.space_group_name_H-M   'P 1'
#
loop_
_entity.id
_entity.type
_entity.pdbx_description
1 polymer ?
#
loop_
_entity_poly.entity_id
_entity_poly.type
_entity_poly.pdbx_seq_one_letter_code
_entity_poly.pdbx_strand_id
1 'polypeptide(L)'
;MKSRYTLSAAIIAAAVAIPTTEANAAVVTKTYSITATNFEAGAPTDPVTGIFTFTFDDAALLTPPSAAGLTLNGFNVAYAGPALFSFTKGSDMLIVGNNIGFGSFTVSPATPGFGFAMLGVSSTPTISNLTYSANGKLWHSSNVTVTAVQAVPEPATWALMMLGFGGVGYAMRRKPKVGARIRFV
;
A
#
# COMPACT_ATOMS: atom_id res chain seq x y z
N MET A 1 28.83 -61.53 -40.12
CA MET A 1 27.46 -62.09 -40.11
C MET A 1 27.02 -62.22 -38.65
N LYS A 2 26.11 -61.33 -38.19
CA LYS A 2 25.16 -61.43 -37.05
C LYS A 2 25.74 -61.72 -35.65
N SER A 3 25.61 -60.87 -34.62
CA SER A 3 24.43 -60.70 -33.73
C SER A 3 24.98 -60.66 -32.28
N ARG A 4 24.59 -59.84 -31.29
CA ARG A 4 23.46 -58.94 -31.03
C ARG A 4 23.85 -57.97 -29.91
N TYR A 5 23.35 -56.73 -30.00
CA TYR A 5 23.41 -55.68 -28.99
C TYR A 5 22.31 -55.91 -27.94
N THR A 6 22.63 -55.74 -26.66
CA THR A 6 21.63 -55.51 -25.59
C THR A 6 22.06 -54.29 -24.77
N LEU A 7 21.67 -53.11 -25.24
CA LEU A 7 21.68 -51.87 -24.47
C LEU A 7 20.38 -51.80 -23.68
N SER A 8 20.44 -52.07 -22.38
CA SER A 8 19.32 -51.84 -21.46
C SER A 8 19.20 -50.34 -21.21
N ALA A 9 18.08 -49.76 -21.63
CA ALA A 9 17.75 -48.35 -21.43
C ALA A 9 17.45 -48.07 -19.95
N ALA A 10 18.26 -47.21 -19.32
CA ALA A 10 17.93 -46.65 -18.01
C ALA A 10 17.02 -45.43 -18.21
N ILE A 11 15.74 -45.56 -17.86
CA ILE A 11 14.81 -44.43 -17.79
C ILE A 11 15.10 -43.69 -16.49
N ILE A 12 15.74 -42.53 -16.58
CA ILE A 12 15.88 -41.60 -15.46
C ILE A 12 14.59 -40.77 -15.40
N ALA A 13 13.70 -41.10 -14.48
CA ALA A 13 12.55 -40.27 -14.14
C ALA A 13 13.03 -39.07 -13.33
N ALA A 14 13.18 -37.90 -13.97
CA ALA A 14 13.40 -36.64 -13.28
C ALA A 14 12.07 -36.19 -12.66
N ALA A 15 11.89 -36.46 -11.37
CA ALA A 15 10.82 -35.84 -10.58
C ALA A 15 11.13 -34.34 -10.45
N VAL A 16 10.43 -33.51 -11.23
CA VAL A 16 10.42 -32.07 -11.04
C VAL A 16 9.73 -31.81 -9.71
N ALA A 17 10.50 -31.50 -8.67
CA ALA A 17 9.97 -30.95 -7.44
C ALA A 17 9.39 -29.57 -7.79
N ILE A 18 8.07 -29.48 -7.87
CA ILE A 18 7.37 -28.20 -7.92
C ILE A 18 7.59 -27.59 -6.54
N PRO A 19 8.35 -26.49 -6.39
CA PRO A 19 8.40 -25.81 -5.11
C PRO A 19 6.97 -25.35 -4.81
N THR A 20 6.37 -25.89 -3.76
CA THR A 20 5.16 -25.32 -3.18
C THR A 20 5.56 -23.95 -2.67
N THR A 21 5.29 -22.90 -3.44
CA THR A 21 5.38 -21.54 -2.91
C THR A 21 4.29 -21.45 -1.85
N GLU A 22 4.68 -21.59 -0.58
CA GLU A 22 3.82 -21.23 0.53
C GLU A 22 3.30 -19.82 0.25
N ALA A 23 1.98 -19.65 0.27
CA ALA A 23 1.36 -18.36 0.11
C ALA A 23 1.86 -17.47 1.26
N ASN A 24 2.86 -16.63 0.98
CA ASN A 24 3.30 -15.63 1.93
C ASN A 24 2.08 -14.77 2.28
N ALA A 25 1.84 -14.58 3.57
CA ALA A 25 0.86 -13.64 4.07
C ALA A 25 1.08 -12.29 3.37
N ALA A 26 0.10 -11.84 2.60
CA ALA A 26 0.23 -10.64 1.80
C ALA A 26 0.12 -9.44 2.76
N VAL A 27 1.26 -8.84 3.08
CA VAL A 27 1.31 -7.54 3.73
C VAL A 27 0.82 -6.50 2.72
N VAL A 28 -0.30 -5.85 3.02
CA VAL A 28 -0.94 -4.87 2.15
C VAL A 28 -0.76 -3.47 2.73
N THR A 29 -0.22 -2.57 1.92
CA THR A 29 -0.12 -1.15 2.25
C THR A 29 -1.15 -0.38 1.43
N LYS A 30 -2.00 0.41 2.10
CA LYS A 30 -2.97 1.29 1.45
C LYS A 30 -2.79 2.72 1.90
N THR A 31 -3.01 3.66 0.98
CA THR A 31 -2.94 5.09 1.26
C THR A 31 -4.25 5.76 0.87
N TYR A 32 -4.79 6.58 1.76
CA TYR A 32 -6.02 7.33 1.55
C TYR A 32 -5.83 8.79 1.93
N SER A 33 -6.40 9.69 1.13
CA SER A 33 -6.64 11.06 1.55
C SER A 33 -8.05 11.19 2.11
N ILE A 34 -8.18 11.92 3.21
CA ILE A 34 -9.45 12.23 3.85
C ILE A 34 -9.67 13.74 3.83
N THR A 35 -10.92 14.13 3.63
CA THR A 35 -11.39 15.51 3.83
C THR A 35 -12.75 15.46 4.51
N ALA A 36 -12.78 15.86 5.77
CA ALA A 36 -13.99 16.01 6.57
C ALA A 36 -14.38 17.49 6.62
N THR A 37 -15.66 17.77 6.45
CA THR A 37 -16.24 19.11 6.28
C THR A 37 -17.53 19.25 7.05
N ASN A 38 -18.01 20.49 7.18
CA ASN A 38 -19.29 20.83 7.81
C ASN A 38 -19.32 20.37 9.27
N PHE A 39 -18.32 20.82 10.02
CA PHE A 39 -18.30 20.65 11.48
C PHE A 39 -19.30 21.60 12.14
N GLU A 40 -19.60 21.36 13.42
CA GLU A 40 -20.49 22.24 14.18
C GLU A 40 -19.93 23.67 14.25
N ALA A 41 -20.82 24.66 14.35
CA ALA A 41 -20.44 26.06 14.38
C ALA A 41 -19.43 26.36 15.51
N GLY A 42 -18.32 26.99 15.15
CA GLY A 42 -17.21 27.30 16.06
C GLY A 42 -16.09 26.26 16.09
N ALA A 43 -16.15 25.24 15.23
CA ALA A 43 -15.06 24.28 15.04
C ALA A 43 -13.75 25.00 14.68
N PRO A 44 -12.63 24.76 15.40
CA PRO A 44 -11.36 25.42 15.13
C PRO A 44 -10.74 25.08 13.77
N THR A 45 -11.07 23.93 13.20
CA THR A 45 -10.51 23.43 11.94
C THR A 45 -11.63 22.84 11.10
N ASP A 46 -11.97 23.51 10.00
CA ASP A 46 -12.89 23.01 8.96
C ASP A 46 -12.40 23.56 7.61
N PRO A 47 -11.97 22.73 6.64
CA PRO A 47 -11.99 21.27 6.65
C PRO A 47 -10.87 20.63 7.50
N VAL A 48 -11.13 19.42 8.00
CA VAL A 48 -10.09 18.52 8.50
C VAL A 48 -9.59 17.66 7.35
N THR A 49 -8.30 17.74 7.05
CA THR A 49 -7.66 17.06 5.92
C THR A 49 -6.44 16.28 6.37
N GLY A 50 -6.12 15.20 5.66
CA GLY A 50 -4.84 14.52 5.80
C GLY A 50 -4.73 13.29 4.91
N ILE A 51 -3.56 12.67 4.93
CA ILE A 51 -3.25 11.43 4.24
C ILE A 51 -2.87 10.39 5.27
N PHE A 52 -3.50 9.22 5.17
CA PHE A 52 -3.29 8.07 6.03
C PHE A 52 -2.74 6.93 5.18
N THR A 53 -1.56 6.43 5.54
CA THR A 53 -1.04 5.17 5.00
C THR A 53 -1.04 4.15 6.11
N PHE A 54 -1.60 2.97 5.86
CA PHE A 54 -1.57 1.87 6.80
C PHE A 54 -1.14 0.58 6.11
N THR A 55 -0.38 -0.22 6.85
CA THR A 55 0.15 -1.51 6.43
C THR A 55 -0.38 -2.58 7.37
N PHE A 56 -1.11 -3.55 6.82
CA PHE A 56 -1.69 -4.65 7.59
C PHE A 56 -1.47 -5.98 6.88
N ASP A 57 -1.51 -7.06 7.66
CA ASP A 57 -1.51 -8.40 7.12
C ASP A 57 -2.93 -8.78 6.69
N ASP A 58 -3.16 -8.93 5.39
CA ASP A 58 -4.47 -9.32 4.88
C ASP A 58 -4.80 -10.80 5.18
N ALA A 59 -3.84 -11.63 5.59
CA ALA A 59 -4.14 -12.97 6.08
C ALA A 59 -4.75 -12.95 7.50
N ALA A 60 -4.48 -11.91 8.29
CA ALA A 60 -4.98 -11.79 9.65
C ALA A 60 -6.47 -11.40 9.68
N LEU A 61 -7.25 -12.09 10.52
CA LEU A 61 -8.66 -11.71 10.75
C LEU A 61 -8.79 -10.37 11.47
N LEU A 62 -7.79 -10.03 12.28
CA LEU A 62 -7.76 -8.84 13.11
C LEU A 62 -6.32 -8.33 13.21
N THR A 63 -6.14 -7.04 12.94
CA THR A 63 -4.98 -6.26 13.38
C THR A 63 -5.38 -5.50 14.64
N PRO A 64 -4.83 -5.84 15.83
CA PRO A 64 -5.13 -5.12 17.07
C PRO A 64 -4.64 -3.67 16.99
N PRO A 65 -5.16 -2.77 17.85
CA PRO A 65 -4.73 -1.37 17.89
C PRO A 65 -3.21 -1.23 17.92
N SER A 66 -2.64 -0.62 16.88
CA SER A 66 -1.20 -0.49 16.69
C SER A 66 -0.85 0.85 16.05
N ALA A 67 0.27 1.44 16.46
CA ALA A 67 0.88 2.55 15.74
C ALA A 67 1.81 2.04 14.62
N ALA A 68 2.31 0.81 14.75
CA ALA A 68 3.25 0.23 13.79
C ALA A 68 2.54 -0.09 12.47
N GLY A 69 3.05 0.48 11.39
CA GLY A 69 2.44 0.37 10.06
C GLY A 69 1.49 1.51 9.71
N LEU A 70 1.22 2.46 10.62
CA LEU A 70 0.44 3.67 10.32
C LEU A 70 1.34 4.88 10.15
N THR A 71 1.12 5.66 9.09
CA THR A 71 1.69 6.98 8.92
C THR A 71 0.61 8.00 8.60
N LEU A 72 0.75 9.19 9.19
CA LEU A 72 -0.10 10.35 8.93
C LEU A 72 0.75 11.43 8.27
N ASN A 73 0.27 11.97 7.15
CA ASN A 73 0.93 13.07 6.47
C ASN A 73 -0.06 14.21 6.22
N GLY A 74 0.35 15.45 6.49
CA GLY A 74 -0.47 16.64 6.29
C GLY A 74 -1.77 16.68 7.09
N PHE A 75 -1.88 15.91 8.19
CA PHE A 75 -3.06 15.92 9.04
C PHE A 75 -3.13 17.22 9.84
N ASN A 76 -4.23 17.97 9.72
CA ASN A 76 -4.29 19.37 10.16
C ASN A 76 -5.03 19.61 11.49
N VAL A 77 -5.21 18.56 12.31
CA VAL A 77 -5.68 18.70 13.69
C VAL A 77 -4.65 18.16 14.66
N ALA A 78 -4.52 18.82 15.82
CA ALA A 78 -3.62 18.41 16.86
C ALA A 78 -4.11 17.12 17.55
N TYR A 79 -3.17 16.25 17.91
CA TYR A 79 -3.46 15.05 18.68
C TYR A 79 -2.34 14.73 19.67
N ALA A 80 -2.69 14.13 20.79
CA ALA A 80 -1.76 13.73 21.84
C ALA A 80 -1.42 12.24 21.72
N GLY A 81 -0.12 11.92 21.82
CA GLY A 81 0.37 10.55 21.72
C GLY A 81 0.37 9.99 20.30
N PRO A 82 0.64 8.69 20.12
CA PRO A 82 0.61 8.06 18.81
C PRO A 82 -0.83 7.99 18.28
N ALA A 83 -0.98 8.14 16.97
CA ALA A 83 -2.17 7.65 16.29
C ALA A 83 -2.09 6.13 16.19
N LEU A 84 -3.22 5.46 16.35
CA LEU A 84 -3.36 4.02 16.24
C LEU A 84 -4.27 3.70 15.07
N PHE A 85 -4.17 2.48 14.57
CA PHE A 85 -5.20 1.87 13.74
C PHE A 85 -5.49 0.43 14.18
N SER A 86 -6.67 -0.06 13.84
CA SER A 86 -7.02 -1.48 13.89
C SER A 86 -7.79 -1.85 12.64
N PHE A 87 -7.57 -3.04 12.11
CA PHE A 87 -8.29 -3.56 10.95
C PHE A 87 -8.96 -4.88 11.27
N THR A 88 -10.24 -5.02 10.93
CA THR A 88 -11.01 -6.25 11.09
C THR A 88 -11.46 -6.75 9.72
N LYS A 89 -10.89 -7.88 9.27
CA LYS A 89 -11.15 -8.43 7.95
C LYS A 89 -12.61 -8.86 7.76
N GLY A 90 -13.19 -9.47 8.79
CA GLY A 90 -14.56 -10.00 8.72
C GLY A 90 -15.63 -8.93 8.43
N SER A 91 -15.38 -7.68 8.81
CA SER A 91 -16.28 -6.55 8.57
C SER A 91 -15.71 -5.51 7.58
N ASP A 92 -14.53 -5.79 6.99
CA ASP A 92 -13.73 -4.84 6.19
C ASP A 92 -13.69 -3.43 6.81
N MET A 93 -13.45 -3.40 8.12
CA MET A 93 -13.50 -2.18 8.94
C MET A 93 -12.11 -1.79 9.39
N LEU A 94 -11.72 -0.56 9.12
CA LEU A 94 -10.54 0.09 9.68
C LEU A 94 -11.00 1.15 10.67
N ILE A 95 -10.39 1.19 11.84
CA ILE A 95 -10.57 2.29 12.79
C ILE A 95 -9.23 2.98 12.93
N VAL A 96 -9.25 4.31 12.93
CA VAL A 96 -8.06 5.14 13.13
C VAL A 96 -8.39 6.19 14.19
N GLY A 97 -7.45 6.46 15.08
CA GLY A 97 -7.63 7.44 16.15
C GLY A 97 -6.59 7.30 17.25
N ASN A 98 -6.67 8.17 18.26
CA ASN A 98 -5.70 8.18 19.36
C ASN A 98 -6.03 7.20 20.49
N ASN A 99 -7.28 6.77 20.59
CA ASN A 99 -7.72 5.79 21.58
C ASN A 99 -8.73 4.84 20.93
N ILE A 100 -8.28 3.64 20.59
CA ILE A 100 -9.04 2.62 19.88
C ILE A 100 -9.25 1.41 20.78
N GLY A 101 -10.49 0.95 20.86
CA GLY A 101 -10.88 -0.33 21.44
C GLY A 101 -11.31 -1.31 20.35
N PHE A 102 -11.85 -2.46 20.75
CA PHE A 102 -12.37 -3.42 19.79
C PHE A 102 -13.62 -2.85 19.10
N GLY A 103 -13.52 -2.58 17.79
CA GLY A 103 -14.64 -2.08 16.98
C GLY A 103 -15.11 -0.66 17.33
N SER A 104 -14.35 0.10 18.13
CA SER A 104 -14.72 1.44 18.56
C SER A 104 -13.50 2.33 18.75
N PHE A 105 -13.73 3.64 18.77
CA PHE A 105 -12.75 4.62 19.22
C PHE A 105 -13.40 5.57 20.22
N THR A 106 -12.58 6.22 21.04
CA THR A 106 -13.03 7.27 21.95
C THR A 106 -12.19 8.52 21.74
N VAL A 107 -12.82 9.69 21.84
CA VAL A 107 -12.13 10.98 21.81
C VAL A 107 -12.52 11.73 23.08
N SER A 108 -11.51 12.18 23.83
CA SER A 108 -11.72 12.98 25.03
C SER A 108 -11.67 14.47 24.69
N PRO A 109 -12.58 15.31 25.20
CA PRO A 109 -12.46 16.76 25.05
C PRO A 109 -11.26 17.33 25.84
N ALA A 110 -10.77 16.61 26.85
CA ALA A 110 -9.69 17.07 27.73
C ALA A 110 -8.29 16.89 27.14
N THR A 111 -8.14 16.01 26.16
CA THR A 111 -6.85 15.72 25.50
C THR A 111 -7.04 15.79 23.99
N PRO A 112 -6.24 16.59 23.25
CA PRO A 112 -6.31 16.65 21.79
C PRO A 112 -6.25 15.26 21.18
N GLY A 113 -7.16 14.96 20.27
CA GLY A 113 -7.22 13.67 19.61
C GLY A 113 -8.29 13.64 18.55
N PHE A 114 -8.30 12.55 17.78
CA PHE A 114 -9.26 12.32 16.73
C PHE A 114 -9.62 10.83 16.64
N GLY A 115 -10.68 10.56 15.91
CA GLY A 115 -10.99 9.21 15.47
C GLY A 115 -12.06 9.16 14.40
N PHE A 116 -12.00 8.10 13.62
CA PHE A 116 -12.99 7.75 12.61
C PHE A 116 -12.94 6.25 12.33
N ALA A 117 -14.03 5.72 11.77
CA ALA A 117 -14.11 4.36 11.27
C ALA A 117 -14.37 4.40 9.75
N MET A 118 -13.63 3.57 9.02
CA MET A 118 -13.81 3.33 7.60
C MET A 118 -14.40 1.93 7.40
N LEU A 119 -15.39 1.82 6.53
CA LEU A 119 -15.92 0.55 6.05
C LEU A 119 -15.60 0.38 4.57
N GLY A 120 -15.47 -0.86 4.08
CA GLY A 120 -15.24 -1.11 2.66
C GLY A 120 -13.81 -0.76 2.21
N VAL A 121 -12.85 -0.83 3.14
CA VAL A 121 -11.44 -0.45 2.93
C VAL A 121 -10.78 -1.28 1.84
N SER A 122 -11.28 -2.48 1.57
CA SER A 122 -10.79 -3.36 0.50
C SER A 122 -11.47 -3.15 -0.85
N SER A 123 -12.45 -2.25 -0.91
CA SER A 123 -13.16 -1.89 -2.14
C SER A 123 -13.35 -0.37 -2.22
N THR A 124 -14.57 0.13 -1.98
CA THR A 124 -14.92 1.54 -1.97
C THR A 124 -15.06 2.01 -0.52
N PRO A 125 -14.06 2.70 0.05
CA PRO A 125 -14.10 3.11 1.44
C PRO A 125 -15.20 4.14 1.69
N THR A 126 -15.87 4.04 2.83
CA THR A 126 -16.85 5.01 3.31
C THR A 126 -16.56 5.37 4.76
N ILE A 127 -16.81 6.63 5.12
CA ILE A 127 -16.69 7.15 6.48
C ILE A 127 -17.95 7.94 6.78
N SER A 128 -18.64 7.62 7.88
CA SER A 128 -19.85 8.34 8.28
C SER A 128 -19.52 9.69 8.90
N ASN A 129 -18.52 9.72 9.78
CA ASN A 129 -18.08 10.93 10.47
C ASN A 129 -16.62 10.81 10.91
N LEU A 130 -15.97 11.96 11.02
CA LEU A 130 -14.72 12.16 11.73
C LEU A 130 -15.00 12.99 12.97
N THR A 131 -14.46 12.56 14.11
CA THR A 131 -14.53 13.30 15.36
C THR A 131 -13.13 13.75 15.75
N TYR A 132 -12.98 14.99 16.19
CA TYR A 132 -11.75 15.46 16.82
C TYR A 132 -12.03 16.34 18.04
N SER A 133 -11.06 16.46 18.94
CA SER A 133 -11.14 17.34 20.10
C SER A 133 -10.26 18.57 19.93
N ALA A 134 -10.81 19.73 20.29
CA ALA A 134 -10.08 20.97 20.37
C ALA A 134 -10.77 21.91 21.35
N ASN A 135 -10.00 22.70 22.10
CA ASN A 135 -10.50 23.72 23.02
C ASN A 135 -11.52 23.18 24.05
N GLY A 136 -11.30 21.98 24.58
CA GLY A 136 -12.19 21.38 25.59
C GLY A 136 -13.53 20.89 25.04
N LYS A 137 -13.68 20.75 23.72
CA LYS A 137 -14.90 20.30 23.05
C LYS A 137 -14.60 19.19 22.04
N LEU A 138 -15.64 18.45 21.69
CA LEU A 138 -15.64 17.50 20.58
C LEU A 138 -16.34 18.13 19.38
N TRP A 139 -15.79 17.89 18.20
CA TRP A 139 -16.29 18.38 16.92
C TRP A 139 -16.52 17.17 16.01
N HIS A 140 -17.69 17.09 15.39
CA HIS A 140 -18.12 16.02 14.50
C HIS A 140 -18.40 16.58 13.13
N SER A 141 -17.79 15.99 12.11
CA SER A 141 -18.08 16.35 10.72
C SER A 141 -19.46 15.83 10.31
N SER A 142 -20.17 16.59 9.47
CA SER A 142 -21.38 16.10 8.81
C SER A 142 -21.09 15.40 7.48
N ASN A 143 -19.93 15.67 6.86
CA ASN A 143 -19.57 15.08 5.58
C ASN A 143 -18.09 14.68 5.56
N VAL A 144 -17.81 13.46 5.11
CA VAL A 144 -16.45 12.95 4.96
C VAL A 144 -16.26 12.36 3.58
N THR A 145 -15.24 12.83 2.90
CA THR A 145 -14.77 12.27 1.63
C THR A 145 -13.48 11.53 1.86
N VAL A 146 -13.36 10.33 1.29
CA VAL A 146 -12.16 9.51 1.36
C VAL A 146 -11.84 8.99 -0.04
N THR A 147 -10.59 9.15 -0.45
CA THR A 147 -10.13 8.77 -1.78
C THR A 147 -8.84 7.98 -1.67
N ALA A 148 -8.78 6.86 -2.39
CA ALA A 148 -7.56 6.06 -2.47
C ALA A 148 -6.48 6.87 -3.22
N VAL A 149 -5.33 7.07 -2.58
CA VAL A 149 -4.17 7.66 -3.22
C VAL A 149 -3.47 6.53 -3.96
N GLN A 150 -3.63 6.50 -5.28
CA GLN A 150 -2.96 5.49 -6.09
C GLN A 150 -1.45 5.70 -6.03
N ALA A 151 -0.71 4.62 -5.79
CA ALA A 151 0.73 4.63 -5.97
C ALA A 151 1.02 4.95 -7.44
N VAL A 152 1.78 6.03 -7.66
CA VAL A 152 2.23 6.38 -9.01
C VAL A 152 3.14 5.26 -9.50
N PRO A 153 2.88 4.65 -10.68
CA PRO A 153 3.73 3.60 -11.24
C PRO A 153 5.18 4.07 -11.28
N GLU A 154 6.03 3.31 -10.59
CA GLU A 154 7.29 3.82 -10.04
C GLU A 154 8.23 4.45 -11.08
N PRO A 155 9.06 5.44 -10.68
CA PRO A 155 10.14 5.99 -11.50
C PRO A 155 11.09 4.91 -12.08
N ALA A 156 11.17 3.74 -11.44
CA ALA A 156 11.94 2.60 -11.94
C ALA A 156 11.41 2.05 -13.26
N THR A 157 10.09 2.09 -13.52
CA THR A 157 9.54 1.69 -14.83
C THR A 157 10.00 2.66 -15.91
N TRP A 158 10.04 3.96 -15.60
CA TRP A 158 10.57 4.98 -16.49
C TRP A 158 12.07 4.80 -16.73
N ALA A 159 12.84 4.52 -15.67
CA ALA A 159 14.25 4.24 -15.77
C ALA A 159 14.54 2.99 -16.61
N LEU A 160 13.78 1.90 -16.43
CA LEU A 160 13.89 0.68 -17.23
C LEU A 160 13.51 0.91 -18.69
N MET A 161 12.46 1.69 -18.95
CA MET A 161 12.09 2.07 -20.31
C MET A 161 13.21 2.90 -20.97
N MET A 162 13.74 3.91 -20.26
CA MET A 162 14.84 4.73 -20.76
C MET A 162 16.13 3.91 -20.96
N LEU A 163 16.42 2.96 -20.07
CA LEU A 163 17.58 2.07 -20.18
C LEU A 163 17.40 1.11 -21.36
N GLY A 164 16.20 0.57 -21.56
CA GLY A 164 15.86 -0.25 -22.72
C GLY A 164 16.02 0.50 -24.05
N PHE A 165 15.38 1.66 -24.18
CA PHE A 165 15.50 2.49 -25.39
C PHE A 165 16.90 3.05 -25.59
N GLY A 166 17.56 3.47 -24.51
CA GLY A 166 18.95 3.93 -24.52
C GLY A 166 19.92 2.83 -24.95
N GLY A 167 19.71 1.59 -24.49
CA GLY A 167 20.49 0.42 -24.89
C GLY A 167 20.34 0.09 -26.37
N VAL A 168 19.13 0.11 -26.90
CA VAL A 168 18.87 -0.09 -28.34
C VAL A 168 19.50 1.03 -29.17
N GLY A 169 19.31 2.28 -28.78
CA GLY A 169 19.92 3.44 -29.45
C GLY A 169 21.45 3.38 -29.44
N TYR A 170 22.05 2.94 -28.34
CA TYR A 170 23.50 2.74 -28.24
C TYR A 170 24.00 1.64 -29.19
N ALA A 171 23.30 0.51 -29.27
CA ALA A 171 23.64 -0.59 -30.17
C ALA A 171 23.61 -0.16 -31.65
N MET A 172 22.62 0.65 -32.05
CA MET A 172 22.52 1.17 -33.43
C MET A 172 23.65 2.15 -33.80
N ARG A 173 24.20 2.89 -32.81
CA ARG A 173 25.33 3.81 -33.04
C ARG A 173 26.67 3.08 -33.17
N ARG A 174 26.79 1.86 -32.66
CA ARG A 174 27.99 1.01 -32.77
C ARG A 174 28.06 0.32 -34.15
N LYS A 175 28.18 1.10 -35.24
CA LYS A 175 28.54 0.51 -36.55
C LYS A 175 30.05 0.20 -36.58
N PRO A 176 30.47 -1.05 -36.82
CA PRO A 176 31.88 -1.35 -37.06
C PRO A 176 32.33 -0.68 -38.35
N LYS A 177 33.46 0.04 -38.31
CA LYS A 177 34.12 0.54 -39.52
C LYS A 177 34.61 -0.67 -40.30
N VAL A 178 33.93 -1.02 -41.39
CA VAL A 178 34.40 -2.06 -42.31
C VAL A 178 35.69 -1.55 -42.94
N GLY A 179 36.83 -2.08 -42.47
CA GLY A 179 38.13 -1.81 -43.06
C GLY A 179 38.16 -2.39 -44.47
N ALA A 180 38.15 -1.51 -45.48
CA ALA A 180 38.33 -1.93 -46.86
C ALA A 180 39.71 -2.56 -47.00
N ARG A 181 39.77 -3.90 -47.13
CA ARG A 181 40.98 -4.62 -47.50
C ARG A 181 41.21 -4.41 -49.00
N ILE A 182 42.10 -3.48 -49.34
CA ILE A 182 42.58 -3.30 -50.70
C ILE A 182 43.65 -4.37 -50.94
N ARG A 183 43.40 -5.25 -51.93
CA ARG A 183 44.35 -6.29 -52.36
C ARG A 183 44.94 -5.85 -53.69
N PHE A 184 46.24 -5.60 -53.72
CA PHE A 184 46.97 -5.34 -54.95
C PHE A 184 47.35 -6.68 -55.60
N VAL A 185 47.16 -6.76 -56.93
CA VAL A 185 47.59 -7.84 -57.83
C VAL A 185 48.75 -7.31 -58.65
#